data_AF-A0A3D0RS56-F1
#
_entry.id   AF-A0A3D0RS56-F1
#
_cell.length_a   1.000
_cell.length_b   1.000
_cell.length_c   1.000
_cell.angle_alpha   90.00
_cell.angle_beta   90.00
_cell.angle_gamma   90.00
#
_symmetry.space_group_name_H-M   'P 1'
#
loop_
_entity.id
_entity.type
_entity.pdbx_description
1 polymer ?
#
loop_
_entity_poly.entity_id
_entity_poly.type
_entity_poly.pdbx_seq_one_letter_code
_entity_poly.pdbx_strand_id
1 'polypeptide(L)'
;RETKDAQDRTTQHFADQWLSLKAKLYDGNVLRVNAIQKTKNRKSYWKRSRISGKMKSKPEKFKGAEQELKVRIVVNPEAYKIVPSKDFRQGQNIGKYKIETLSTEGGMINILAKSPFEEVEQEQILNFLKSSYSLLQRKTA
;
A
#
# COMPACT_ATOMS: atom_id res chain seq x y z
N ARG A 1 -0.29 -7.42 -15.35
CA ARG A 1 -1.55 -8.21 -15.50
C ARG A 1 -2.49 -7.45 -16.42
N GLU A 2 -3.30 -8.12 -17.25
CA GLU A 2 -4.29 -7.44 -18.11
C GLU A 2 -5.71 -7.86 -17.76
N THR A 3 -6.67 -6.95 -17.91
CA THR A 3 -8.10 -7.23 -17.74
C THR A 3 -8.90 -6.53 -18.82
N LYS A 4 -9.91 -7.21 -19.37
CA LYS A 4 -10.88 -6.62 -20.28
C LYS A 4 -12.07 -6.09 -19.50
N ASP A 5 -12.58 -4.93 -19.90
CA ASP A 5 -13.84 -4.42 -19.37
C ASP A 5 -15.05 -4.91 -20.19
N ALA A 6 -16.26 -4.55 -19.76
CA ALA A 6 -17.51 -4.93 -20.43
C ALA A 6 -17.64 -4.43 -21.88
N GLN A 7 -16.76 -3.52 -22.33
CA GLN A 7 -16.70 -3.01 -23.70
C GLN A 7 -15.50 -3.57 -24.48
N ASP A 8 -14.93 -4.68 -24.00
CA ASP A 8 -13.74 -5.35 -24.53
C ASP A 8 -12.48 -4.47 -24.59
N ARG A 9 -12.43 -3.41 -23.76
CA ARG A 9 -11.26 -2.53 -23.69
C ARG A 9 -10.24 -3.14 -22.73
N THR A 10 -9.00 -3.24 -23.17
CA THR A 10 -7.92 -3.83 -22.38
C THR A 10 -7.31 -2.79 -21.44
N THR A 11 -7.26 -3.11 -20.15
CA THR A 11 -6.55 -2.34 -19.11
C THR A 11 -5.39 -3.16 -18.58
N GLN A 12 -4.20 -2.58 -18.61
CA GLN A 12 -3.00 -3.10 -18.01
C GLN A 12 -2.89 -2.62 -16.56
N HIS A 13 -2.52 -3.53 -15.68
CA HIS A 13 -2.22 -3.29 -14.28
C HIS A 13 -0.74 -3.58 -14.08
N PHE A 14 -0.02 -2.56 -13.62
CA PHE A 14 1.37 -2.64 -13.21
C PHE A 14 1.45 -2.56 -11.70
N ALA A 15 2.42 -3.26 -11.12
CA ALA A 15 2.72 -3.24 -9.70
C ALA A 15 4.24 -3.25 -9.59
N ASP A 16 4.82 -2.08 -9.33
CA ASP A 16 6.25 -1.89 -9.20
C ASP A 16 6.61 -1.79 -7.72
N GLN A 17 7.52 -2.65 -7.27
CA GLN A 17 7.98 -2.63 -5.89
C GLN A 17 9.27 -1.83 -5.80
N TRP A 18 9.17 -0.60 -5.33
CA TRP A 18 10.28 0.34 -5.29
C TRP A 18 11.00 0.38 -3.93
N LEU A 19 10.40 -0.21 -2.87
CA LEU A 19 11.05 -0.39 -1.58
C LEU A 19 10.88 -1.83 -1.09
N SER A 20 11.99 -2.45 -0.69
CA SER A 20 11.99 -3.69 0.09
C SER A 20 13.06 -3.60 1.16
N LEU A 21 12.65 -3.68 2.43
CA LEU A 21 13.54 -3.62 3.56
C LEU A 21 13.21 -4.76 4.52
N LYS A 22 14.25 -5.45 4.98
CA LYS A 22 14.19 -6.36 6.13
C LYS A 22 15.34 -6.00 7.06
N ALA A 23 15.02 -5.54 8.26
CA ALA A 23 16.00 -5.11 9.24
C ALA A 23 15.68 -5.69 10.63
N LYS A 24 16.73 -6.07 11.36
CA LYS A 24 16.66 -6.30 12.80
C LYS A 24 16.95 -4.97 13.49
N LEU A 25 16.06 -4.54 14.37
CA LEU A 25 16.14 -3.28 15.07
C LEU A 25 16.85 -3.47 16.42
N TYR A 26 17.32 -2.37 16.99
CA TYR A 26 18.11 -2.37 18.23
C TYR A 26 17.34 -2.95 19.44
N ASP A 27 16.02 -2.85 19.40
CA ASP A 27 15.07 -3.32 20.40
C ASP A 27 14.79 -4.84 20.29
N GLY A 28 15.42 -5.51 19.32
CA GLY A 28 15.25 -6.92 19.02
C GLY A 28 14.09 -7.23 18.08
N ASN A 29 13.29 -6.24 17.69
CA ASN A 29 12.21 -6.40 16.73
C ASN A 29 12.77 -6.65 15.33
N VAL A 30 12.02 -7.37 14.49
CA VAL A 30 12.36 -7.53 13.07
C VAL A 30 11.31 -6.81 12.23
N LEU A 31 11.73 -5.75 11.56
CA LEU A 31 10.92 -4.96 10.66
C LEU A 31 11.06 -5.46 9.23
N ARG A 32 9.93 -5.64 8.55
CA ARG A 32 9.85 -5.84 7.10
C ARG A 32 8.92 -4.80 6.50
N VAL A 33 9.40 -4.07 5.50
CA VAL A 33 8.64 -3.03 4.81
C VAL A 33 8.73 -3.26 3.32
N ASN A 34 7.59 -3.28 2.64
CA ASN A 34 7.54 -3.27 1.18
C ASN A 34 6.60 -2.13 0.73
N ALA A 35 7.07 -1.27 -0.16
CA ALA A 35 6.24 -0.27 -0.83
C ALA A 35 6.08 -0.64 -2.30
N ILE A 36 4.83 -0.64 -2.76
CA ILE A 36 4.44 -1.08 -4.09
C ILE A 36 3.59 0.02 -4.72
N GLN A 37 4.02 0.52 -5.88
CA GLN A 37 3.24 1.42 -6.70
C GLN A 37 2.42 0.60 -7.71
N LYS A 38 1.10 0.73 -7.64
CA LYS A 38 0.17 0.15 -8.59
C LYS A 38 -0.31 1.21 -9.55
N THR A 39 -0.20 0.95 -10.85
CA THR A 39 -0.73 1.84 -11.89
C THR A 39 -1.64 1.08 -12.83
N LYS A 40 -2.66 1.77 -13.35
CA LYS A 40 -3.65 1.22 -14.27
C LYS A 40 -3.67 2.05 -15.53
N ASN A 41 -3.37 1.44 -16.67
CA ASN A 41 -3.40 2.10 -17.97
C ASN A 41 -4.33 1.37 -18.93
N ARG A 42 -5.25 2.09 -19.57
CA ARG A 42 -6.08 1.53 -20.64
C ARG A 42 -5.32 1.63 -21.96
N LYS A 43 -5.03 0.50 -22.59
CA LYS A 43 -4.40 0.44 -23.93
C LYS A 43 -5.15 1.28 -24.95
N SER A 44 -4.43 1.72 -25.97
CA SER A 44 -5.05 2.29 -27.16
C SER A 44 -5.99 1.27 -27.81
N TYR A 45 -7.08 1.76 -28.38
CA TYR A 45 -8.07 0.89 -29.03
C TYR A 45 -8.78 1.62 -30.15
N TRP A 46 -9.31 0.88 -31.11
CA TRP A 46 -10.09 1.42 -32.21
C TRP A 46 -11.57 1.49 -31.83
N LYS A 47 -12.20 2.64 -32.05
CA LYS A 47 -13.63 2.82 -31.81
C LYS A 47 -14.28 3.60 -32.94
N ARG A 48 -15.45 3.13 -33.37
CA ARG A 48 -16.30 3.90 -34.28
C ARG A 48 -16.80 5.17 -33.60
N SER A 49 -16.55 6.33 -34.23
CA SER A 49 -17.08 7.61 -33.75
C SER A 49 -18.60 7.65 -33.93
N ARG A 50 -19.34 8.03 -32.88
CA ARG A 50 -20.79 8.26 -32.97
C ARG A 50 -21.15 9.44 -33.87
N ILE A 51 -20.29 10.47 -33.94
CA ILE A 51 -20.56 11.71 -34.68
C ILE A 51 -20.22 11.53 -36.16
N SER A 52 -19.02 11.03 -36.47
CA SER A 52 -18.56 10.98 -37.88
C SER A 52 -18.69 9.59 -38.54
N GLY A 53 -19.12 8.56 -37.81
CA GLY A 53 -19.20 7.17 -38.29
C GLY A 53 -17.86 6.49 -38.61
N LYS A 54 -16.74 7.23 -38.65
CA LYS A 54 -15.40 6.73 -38.98
C LYS A 54 -14.76 5.98 -37.79
N MET A 55 -13.93 4.99 -38.10
CA MET A 55 -13.06 4.35 -37.11
C MET A 55 -11.98 5.33 -36.68
N LYS A 56 -11.86 5.58 -35.37
CA LYS A 56 -10.84 6.46 -34.80
C LYS A 56 -10.04 5.69 -33.76
N SER A 57 -8.73 5.82 -33.79
CA SER A 57 -7.87 5.35 -32.70
C SER A 57 -8.16 6.20 -31.47
N LYS A 58 -8.28 5.53 -30.32
CA LYS A 58 -8.36 6.17 -29.01
C LYS A 58 -7.02 5.96 -28.33
N PRO A 59 -6.36 7.04 -27.91
CA PRO A 59 -5.05 6.91 -27.28
C PRO A 59 -5.16 6.16 -25.96
N GLU A 60 -3.99 5.70 -25.52
CA GLU A 60 -3.80 5.19 -24.18
C GLU A 60 -4.28 6.22 -23.15
N LYS A 61 -4.87 5.74 -22.06
CA LYS A 61 -5.38 6.61 -21.00
C LYS A 61 -5.00 6.05 -19.64
N PHE A 62 -4.31 6.86 -18.85
CA PHE A 62 -4.10 6.62 -17.42
C PHE A 62 -5.44 6.54 -16.69
N LYS A 63 -5.63 5.48 -15.91
CA LYS A 63 -6.86 5.19 -15.16
C LYS A 63 -6.72 5.45 -13.67
N GLY A 64 -5.49 5.52 -13.16
CA GLY A 64 -5.21 5.81 -11.76
C GLY A 64 -3.94 5.13 -11.28
N ALA A 65 -3.41 5.65 -10.19
CA ALA A 65 -2.33 5.05 -9.42
C ALA A 65 -2.78 4.86 -7.97
N GLU A 66 -2.13 3.94 -7.29
CA GLU A 66 -2.34 3.63 -5.89
C GLU A 66 -1.01 3.15 -5.31
N GLN A 67 -0.67 3.56 -4.10
CA GLN A 67 0.49 3.05 -3.38
C GLN A 67 0.04 2.08 -2.29
N GLU A 68 0.65 0.92 -2.23
CA GLU A 68 0.48 -0.06 -1.16
C GLU A 68 1.74 -0.12 -0.30
N LEU A 69 1.57 0.05 1.00
CA LEU A 69 2.61 -0.10 2.00
C LEU A 69 2.29 -1.33 2.86
N LYS A 70 3.16 -2.34 2.77
CA LYS A 70 3.09 -3.56 3.58
C LYS A 70 4.14 -3.49 4.66
N VAL A 71 3.70 -3.43 5.92
CA VAL A 71 4.59 -3.42 7.08
C VAL A 71 4.34 -4.68 7.91
N ARG A 72 5.42 -5.36 8.27
CA ARG A 72 5.40 -6.47 9.23
C ARG A 72 6.44 -6.22 10.31
N ILE A 73 6.01 -6.22 11.56
CA ILE A 73 6.88 -6.14 12.73
C ILE A 73 6.77 -7.45 13.46
N VAL A 74 7.86 -8.23 13.51
CA VAL A 74 7.98 -9.36 14.43
C VAL A 74 8.47 -8.79 15.75
N VAL A 75 7.63 -8.89 16.77
CA VAL A 75 7.85 -8.23 18.05
C VAL A 75 8.74 -9.12 18.92
N ASN A 76 9.73 -8.52 19.57
CA ASN A 76 10.51 -9.15 20.63
C ASN A 76 9.60 -9.37 21.85
N PRO A 77 9.20 -10.61 22.15
CA PRO A 77 8.25 -10.89 23.22
C PRO A 77 8.87 -10.64 24.60
N GLU A 78 10.19 -10.60 24.75
CA GLU A 78 10.83 -10.33 26.05
C GLU A 78 10.71 -8.85 26.41
N ALA A 79 10.83 -7.96 25.42
CA ALA A 79 10.85 -6.52 25.65
C ALA A 79 9.47 -5.84 25.51
N TYR A 80 8.56 -6.38 24.68
CA TYR A 80 7.31 -5.71 24.35
C TYR A 80 6.06 -6.59 24.46
N LYS A 81 4.92 -5.94 24.67
CA LYS A 81 3.56 -6.49 24.50
C LYS A 81 2.88 -5.69 23.40
N ILE A 82 2.09 -6.38 22.57
CA ILE A 82 1.24 -5.72 21.58
C ILE A 82 -0.04 -5.27 22.29
N VAL A 83 -0.37 -4.00 22.18
CA VAL A 83 -1.56 -3.39 22.78
C VAL A 83 -2.37 -2.64 21.73
N PRO A 84 -3.70 -2.54 21.88
CA PRO A 84 -4.52 -1.70 21.03
C PRO A 84 -4.10 -0.23 21.14
N SER A 85 -4.03 0.47 20.02
CA SER A 85 -3.78 1.91 19.96
C SER A 85 -5.05 2.65 19.53
N LYS A 86 -5.34 3.79 20.17
CA LYS A 86 -6.44 4.68 19.75
C LYS A 86 -6.11 5.41 18.45
N ASP A 87 -4.82 5.67 18.24
CA ASP A 87 -4.31 6.48 17.13
C ASP A 87 -3.81 5.63 15.96
N PHE A 88 -3.79 4.30 16.11
CA PHE A 88 -3.36 3.38 15.07
C PHE A 88 -4.28 2.16 15.02
N ARG A 89 -5.34 2.27 14.19
CA ARG A 89 -6.34 1.21 13.99
C ARG A 89 -6.78 1.10 12.53
N GLN A 90 -7.40 -0.02 12.18
CA GLN A 90 -7.93 -0.25 10.84
C GLN A 90 -8.90 0.87 10.42
N GLY A 91 -8.81 1.29 9.16
CA GLY A 91 -9.61 2.36 8.58
C GLY A 91 -9.09 3.77 8.86
N GLN A 92 -8.12 3.94 9.77
CA GLN A 92 -7.54 5.24 10.10
C GLN A 92 -6.53 5.71 9.05
N ASN A 93 -6.44 7.02 8.87
CA ASN A 93 -5.43 7.65 8.04
C ASN A 93 -4.21 8.03 8.90
N ILE A 94 -3.03 7.66 8.43
CA ILE A 94 -1.73 8.02 8.97
C ILE A 94 -0.95 8.69 7.84
N GLY A 95 -0.88 10.02 7.88
CA GLY A 95 -0.36 10.81 6.76
C GLY A 95 -1.16 10.55 5.47
N LYS A 96 -0.45 10.26 4.37
CA LYS A 96 -1.06 9.92 3.07
C LYS A 96 -1.59 8.48 2.96
N TYR A 97 -1.40 7.63 3.97
CA TYR A 97 -1.83 6.23 3.95
C TYR A 97 -3.08 6.00 4.80
N LYS A 98 -3.99 5.17 4.31
CA LYS A 98 -5.11 4.59 5.06
C LYS A 98 -4.81 3.14 5.40
N ILE A 99 -4.98 2.75 6.66
CA ILE A 99 -4.80 1.37 7.10
C ILE A 99 -5.98 0.55 6.58
N GLU A 100 -5.73 -0.35 5.61
CA GLU A 100 -6.75 -1.25 5.07
C GLU A 100 -6.92 -2.49 5.95
N THR A 101 -5.81 -3.11 6.36
CA THR A 101 -5.83 -4.26 7.25
C THR A 101 -4.76 -4.12 8.34
N LEU A 102 -5.11 -4.61 9.54
CA LEU A 102 -4.23 -4.67 10.70
C LEU A 102 -4.51 -6.00 11.42
N SER A 103 -3.49 -6.83 11.58
CA SER A 103 -3.55 -8.08 12.37
C SER A 103 -2.38 -8.12 13.33
N THR A 104 -2.62 -8.55 14.57
CA THR A 104 -1.65 -8.57 15.68
C THR A 104 -1.39 -9.98 16.21
N GLU A 105 -1.60 -11.00 15.38
CA GLU A 105 -1.53 -12.41 15.76
C GLU A 105 -0.09 -12.95 15.85
N GLY A 106 0.13 -13.90 16.77
CA GLY A 106 1.38 -14.66 16.84
C GLY A 106 2.63 -13.83 17.17
N GLY A 107 2.48 -12.73 17.92
CA GLY A 107 3.60 -11.83 18.24
C GLY A 107 4.08 -11.00 17.03
N MET A 108 3.25 -10.92 15.98
CA MET A 108 3.54 -10.15 14.78
C MET A 108 2.47 -9.09 14.56
N ILE A 109 2.89 -7.91 14.12
CA ILE A 109 2.01 -6.87 13.63
C ILE A 109 2.10 -6.89 12.11
N ASN A 110 1.01 -7.23 11.43
CA ASN A 110 0.87 -7.21 9.98
C ASN A 110 -0.05 -6.06 9.58
N ILE A 111 0.45 -5.16 8.74
CA ILE A 111 -0.27 -3.97 8.29
C ILE A 111 -0.23 -3.91 6.78
N LEU A 112 -1.40 -3.70 6.18
CA LEU A 112 -1.54 -3.25 4.80
C LEU A 112 -2.14 -1.85 4.82
N ALA A 113 -1.42 -0.89 4.28
CA ALA A 113 -1.89 0.48 4.11
C ALA A 113 -1.93 0.85 2.63
N LYS A 114 -2.90 1.67 2.26
CA LYS A 114 -3.13 2.12 0.89
C LYS A 114 -3.16 3.63 0.80
N SER A 115 -2.66 4.16 -0.30
CA SER A 115 -2.72 5.58 -0.60
C SER A 115 -3.23 5.78 -2.02
N PRO A 116 -4.22 6.66 -2.24
CA PRO A 116 -4.70 6.97 -3.58
C PRO A 116 -3.76 7.90 -4.36
N PHE A 117 -2.68 8.37 -3.74
CA PHE A 117 -1.71 9.26 -4.38
C PHE A 117 -0.71 8.47 -5.22
N GLU A 118 -0.32 9.03 -6.36
CA GLU A 118 0.68 8.44 -7.26
C GLU A 118 2.07 8.46 -6.62
N GLU A 119 2.42 9.58 -6.00
CA GLU A 119 3.69 9.78 -5.31
C GLU A 119 3.46 9.96 -3.81
N VAL A 120 4.28 9.26 -3.02
CA VAL A 120 4.30 9.39 -1.57
C VAL A 120 5.73 9.64 -1.12
N GLU A 121 5.94 10.75 -0.42
CA GLU A 121 7.24 11.13 0.11
C GLU A 121 7.73 10.13 1.16
N GLN A 122 9.05 9.97 1.25
CA GLN A 122 9.71 9.06 2.18
C GLN A 122 9.36 9.38 3.64
N GLU A 123 9.17 10.66 3.96
CA GLU A 123 8.75 11.14 5.29
C GLU A 123 7.41 10.55 5.72
N GLN A 124 6.49 10.34 4.79
CA GLN A 124 5.18 9.74 5.08
C GLN A 124 5.32 8.27 5.48
N ILE A 125 6.26 7.55 4.86
CA ILE A 125 6.58 6.16 5.23
C ILE A 125 7.23 6.13 6.61
N LEU A 126 8.19 6.99 6.88
CA LEU A 126 8.84 7.07 8.20
C LEU A 126 7.85 7.42 9.31
N ASN A 127 6.98 8.41 9.07
CA ASN A 127 5.90 8.76 9.99
C ASN A 127 4.96 7.59 10.22
N PHE A 128 4.60 6.86 9.16
CA PHE A 128 3.77 5.65 9.26
C PHE A 128 4.42 4.58 10.16
N LEU A 129 5.70 4.30 9.94
CA LEU A 129 6.47 3.34 10.75
C LEU A 129 6.55 3.79 12.22
N LYS A 130 6.82 5.07 12.47
CA LYS A 130 6.82 5.64 13.82
C LYS A 130 5.46 5.49 14.51
N SER A 131 4.36 5.77 13.80
CA SER A 131 3.01 5.60 14.36
C SER A 131 2.67 4.14 14.63
N SER A 132 3.15 3.20 13.83
CA SER A 132 2.91 1.76 14.05
C SER A 132 3.49 1.26 15.38
N TYR A 133 4.55 1.90 15.88
CA TYR A 133 5.14 1.62 17.19
C TYR A 133 4.23 1.98 18.37
N SER A 134 3.17 2.77 18.17
CA SER A 134 2.16 3.01 19.22
C SER A 134 1.41 1.74 19.64
N LEU A 135 1.47 0.68 18.82
CA LEU A 135 0.93 -0.65 19.16
C LEU A 135 1.83 -1.44 20.12
N LEU A 136 3.03 -0.94 20.44
CA LEU A 136 4.00 -1.64 21.28
C LEU A 136 4.10 -0.97 22.65
N GLN A 137 3.81 -1.74 23.69
CA GLN A 137 4.06 -1.35 25.07
C GLN A 137 5.28 -2.09 25.60
N ARG A 138 6.27 -1.35 26.10
CA ARG A 138 7.44 -1.95 26.73
C ARG A 138 7.02 -2.68 28.01
N LYS A 139 7.49 -3.91 28.20
CA LYS A 139 7.43 -4.59 29.49
C LYS A 139 8.41 -3.88 30.42
N THR A 140 7.91 -3.24 31.47
CA THR A 140 8.79 -2.76 32.55
C THR A 140 9.53 -3.96 33.14
N ALA A 141 10.83 -3.80 33.36
CA ALA A 141 11.62 -4.73 34.15
C ALA A 141 11.13 -4.72 35.61
#